data_AF-A0A2Z7CP62-F1
#
_entry.id   AF-A0A2Z7CP62-F1
#
_cell.length_a   1.000
_cell.length_b   1.000
_cell.length_c   1.000
_cell.angle_alpha   90.00
_cell.angle_beta   90.00
_cell.angle_gamma   90.00
#
_symmetry.space_group_name_H-M   'P 1'
#
loop_
_entity.id
_entity.type
_entity.pdbx_description
1 polymer ?
#
loop_
_entity_poly.entity_id
_entity_poly.type
_entity_poly.pdbx_seq_one_letter_code
_entity_poly.pdbx_strand_id
1 'polypeptide(L)'
;MSEVCRSLRDAINKDILPWMQLVVDRPLNFRVTDDILMRTASKAKGRLQVLALINCVRITDDGLLRVVAQNSCISKLHVPSCTSLSPEGIITAVKFLRQTNANLNSLRINGIYGIEKQELKTLQELINPNLKSKPNQSRIFYHSKFPTLLHQETYHSIDVDVCPRCDEVRMVFDCPRLVCGKKCRGCDVCIPRCKECGVCFNGICEVEEAACVDSLCLDCWLKLPKCSFCNKPYCTEHAGLQQRLAGSEGFVCDSCHTNFIL
;
A
#
# COMPACT_ATOMS: atom_id res chain seq x y z
N MET A 1 6.83 -20.21 10.76
CA MET A 1 6.84 -20.34 12.25
C MET A 1 6.88 -21.81 12.73
N SER A 2 7.22 -22.79 11.89
CA SER A 2 7.40 -24.19 12.30
C SER A 2 8.84 -24.53 12.71
N GLU A 3 9.73 -23.53 12.79
CA GLU A 3 11.16 -23.70 13.10
C GLU A 3 11.61 -22.94 14.36
N VAL A 4 10.66 -22.59 15.22
CA VAL A 4 10.95 -22.11 16.59
C VAL A 4 10.80 -23.25 17.60
N CYS A 5 11.46 -23.08 18.76
CA CYS A 5 11.40 -24.04 19.86
C CYS A 5 9.94 -24.33 20.27
N ARG A 6 9.68 -25.55 20.74
CA ARG A 6 8.31 -26.02 21.07
C ARG A 6 7.64 -25.09 22.08
N SER A 7 8.38 -24.65 23.11
CA SER A 7 7.87 -23.74 24.13
C SER A 7 7.36 -22.41 23.56
N LEU A 8 8.11 -21.79 22.64
CA LEU A 8 7.70 -20.52 22.02
C LEU A 8 6.49 -20.73 21.10
N ARG A 9 6.47 -21.83 20.34
CA ARG A 9 5.33 -22.19 19.50
C ARG A 9 4.06 -22.40 20.32
N ASP A 10 4.17 -23.10 21.44
CA ASP A 10 3.03 -23.40 22.31
C ASP A 10 2.53 -22.15 23.03
N ALA A 11 3.44 -21.26 23.46
CA ALA A 11 3.07 -19.96 24.01
C ALA A 11 2.30 -19.10 22.99
N ILE A 12 2.80 -19.00 21.75
CA ILE A 12 2.16 -18.24 20.67
C ILE A 12 0.82 -18.86 20.23
N ASN A 13 0.68 -20.18 20.27
CA ASN A 13 -0.59 -20.84 19.92
C ASN A 13 -1.64 -20.72 21.02
N LYS A 14 -1.24 -20.51 22.27
CA LYS A 14 -2.14 -20.26 23.40
C LYS A 14 -2.57 -18.80 23.51
N ASP A 15 -1.73 -17.87 23.06
CA ASP A 15 -2.04 -16.45 23.00
C ASP A 15 -2.77 -16.07 21.70
N ILE A 16 -3.88 -15.34 21.84
CA ILE A 16 -4.72 -14.88 20.73
C ILE A 16 -4.34 -13.48 20.23
N LEU A 17 -3.71 -12.67 21.09
CA LEU A 17 -3.40 -11.27 20.79
C LEU A 17 -2.53 -11.08 19.54
N PRO A 18 -1.48 -11.90 19.30
CA PRO A 18 -0.64 -11.77 18.11
C PRO A 18 -1.40 -12.04 16.80
N TRP A 19 -2.52 -12.76 16.87
CA TRP A 19 -3.31 -13.16 15.71
C TRP A 19 -4.46 -12.20 15.40
N MET A 20 -4.66 -11.14 16.19
CA MET A 20 -5.69 -10.13 15.91
C MET A 20 -5.34 -9.25 14.70
N GLN A 21 -4.06 -9.21 14.32
CA GLN A 21 -3.59 -8.52 13.13
C GLN A 21 -2.76 -9.49 12.30
N LEU A 22 -3.27 -9.85 11.12
CA LEU A 22 -2.55 -10.68 10.17
C LEU A 22 -2.05 -9.82 9.03
N VAL A 23 -0.73 -9.66 8.98
CA VAL A 23 -0.05 -8.91 7.93
C VAL A 23 0.84 -9.87 7.15
N VAL A 24 0.61 -9.92 5.84
CA VAL A 24 1.45 -10.63 4.89
C VAL A 24 2.00 -9.62 3.90
N ASP A 25 3.32 -9.49 3.90
CA ASP A 25 4.05 -8.63 2.97
C ASP A 25 5.32 -9.37 2.50
N ARG A 26 6.16 -8.71 1.71
CA ARG A 26 7.46 -9.23 1.27
C ARG A 26 8.31 -9.63 2.48
N PRO A 27 9.04 -10.76 2.39
CA PRO A 27 9.12 -11.68 1.26
C PRO A 27 8.09 -12.83 1.32
N LEU A 28 7.10 -12.80 2.22
CA LEU A 28 6.17 -13.92 2.38
C LEU A 28 5.03 -13.93 1.35
N ASN A 29 4.66 -12.75 0.84
CA ASN A 29 3.53 -12.53 -0.08
C ASN A 29 3.47 -13.49 -1.28
N PHE A 30 4.61 -13.92 -1.84
CA PHE A 30 4.64 -14.84 -2.99
C PHE A 30 4.47 -16.33 -2.61
N ARG A 31 4.59 -16.66 -1.32
CA ARG A 31 4.51 -18.04 -0.82
C ARG A 31 3.15 -18.39 -0.21
N VAL A 32 2.41 -17.38 0.26
CA VAL A 32 1.12 -17.61 0.91
C VAL A 32 0.06 -17.98 -0.12
N THR A 33 -0.59 -19.11 0.09
CA THR A 33 -1.76 -19.60 -0.67
C THR A 33 -3.01 -19.55 0.21
N ASP A 34 -4.18 -19.75 -0.37
CA ASP A 34 -5.47 -19.81 0.35
C ASP A 34 -5.42 -20.73 1.58
N ASP A 35 -4.86 -21.93 1.45
CA ASP A 35 -4.78 -22.87 2.58
C ASP A 35 -3.80 -22.44 3.68
N ILE A 36 -2.72 -21.75 3.32
CA ILE A 36 -1.76 -21.21 4.30
C ILE A 36 -2.42 -20.04 5.02
N LEU A 37 -3.09 -19.16 4.28
CA LEU A 37 -3.82 -18.03 4.80
C LEU A 37 -4.91 -18.48 5.78
N MET A 38 -5.74 -19.44 5.38
CA MET A 38 -6.80 -20.01 6.21
C MET A 38 -6.28 -20.63 7.50
N ARG A 39 -5.23 -21.46 7.41
CA ARG A 39 -4.61 -22.07 8.61
C ARG A 39 -4.01 -21.04 9.56
N THR A 40 -3.57 -19.91 9.04
CA THR A 40 -2.98 -18.83 9.84
C THR A 40 -4.08 -17.98 10.47
N ALA A 41 -5.08 -17.58 9.69
CA ALA A 41 -6.22 -16.78 10.16
C ALA A 41 -7.09 -17.52 11.20
N SER A 42 -7.21 -18.85 11.10
CA SER A 42 -7.98 -19.65 12.08
C SER A 42 -7.42 -19.56 13.51
N LYS A 43 -6.14 -19.22 13.67
CA LYS A 43 -5.52 -19.00 14.99
C LYS A 43 -6.09 -17.78 15.72
N ALA A 44 -6.65 -16.83 14.98
CA ALA A 44 -7.36 -15.70 15.56
C ALA A 44 -8.71 -16.09 16.18
N LYS A 45 -9.20 -17.32 15.98
CA LYS A 45 -10.46 -17.87 16.52
C LYS A 45 -11.64 -16.91 16.32
N GLY A 46 -11.74 -16.33 15.12
CA GLY A 46 -12.78 -15.38 14.73
C GLY A 46 -12.58 -13.94 15.19
N ARG A 47 -11.51 -13.64 15.91
CA ARG A 47 -11.20 -12.30 16.45
C ARG A 47 -10.20 -11.51 15.61
N LEU A 48 -9.92 -11.93 14.38
CA LEU A 48 -9.06 -11.17 13.48
C LEU A 48 -9.69 -9.79 13.22
N GLN A 49 -8.96 -8.71 13.51
CA GLN A 49 -9.43 -7.33 13.36
C GLN A 49 -8.84 -6.67 12.11
N VAL A 50 -7.60 -7.01 11.76
CA VAL A 50 -6.88 -6.46 10.61
C VAL A 50 -6.38 -7.61 9.77
N LEU A 51 -6.79 -7.64 8.50
CA LEU A 51 -6.24 -8.52 7.49
C LEU A 51 -5.56 -7.64 6.42
N ALA A 52 -4.23 -7.71 6.34
CA ALA A 52 -3.44 -7.01 5.35
C ALA A 52 -2.63 -8.00 4.50
N LEU A 53 -2.99 -8.14 3.23
CA LEU A 53 -2.35 -9.00 2.25
C LEU A 53 -1.77 -8.12 1.15
N ILE A 54 -0.48 -7.81 1.26
CA ILE A 54 0.20 -6.89 0.35
C ILE A 54 0.81 -7.69 -0.80
N ASN A 55 0.34 -7.43 -2.03
CA ASN A 55 0.85 -8.07 -3.24
C ASN A 55 0.84 -9.62 -3.15
N CYS A 56 -0.22 -10.19 -2.57
CA CYS A 56 -0.39 -11.63 -2.40
C CYS A 56 -1.11 -12.25 -3.61
N VAL A 57 -0.40 -12.38 -4.72
CA VAL A 57 -0.95 -12.80 -6.04
C VAL A 57 -1.46 -14.23 -6.11
N ARG A 58 -1.28 -15.05 -5.06
CA ARG A 58 -1.75 -16.44 -5.01
C ARG A 58 -3.02 -16.62 -4.16
N ILE A 59 -3.59 -15.52 -3.67
CA ILE A 59 -4.83 -15.51 -2.93
C ILE A 59 -5.99 -15.29 -3.90
N THR A 60 -6.99 -16.16 -3.83
CA THR A 60 -8.18 -16.12 -4.68
C THR A 60 -9.40 -15.56 -3.94
N ASP A 61 -10.45 -15.27 -4.68
CA ASP A 61 -11.73 -14.82 -4.10
C ASP A 61 -12.30 -15.83 -3.09
N ASP A 62 -12.21 -17.14 -3.39
CA ASP A 62 -12.64 -18.21 -2.48
C ASP A 62 -11.80 -18.21 -1.19
N GLY A 63 -10.46 -18.13 -1.33
CA GLY A 63 -9.56 -18.06 -0.19
C GLY A 63 -9.86 -16.88 0.72
N LEU A 64 -10.03 -15.69 0.13
CA LEU A 64 -10.40 -14.49 0.89
C LEU A 64 -11.76 -14.65 1.57
N LEU A 65 -12.77 -15.14 0.85
CA LEU A 65 -14.13 -15.31 1.37
C LEU A 65 -14.16 -16.30 2.55
N ARG A 66 -13.41 -17.41 2.47
CA ARG A 66 -13.29 -18.38 3.56
C ARG A 66 -12.70 -17.75 4.83
N VAL A 67 -11.68 -16.89 4.69
CA VAL A 67 -11.05 -16.21 5.84
C VAL A 67 -12.03 -15.26 6.50
N VAL A 68 -12.70 -14.45 5.68
CA VAL A 68 -13.71 -13.49 6.08
C VAL A 68 -14.89 -14.19 6.77
N ALA A 69 -15.33 -15.34 6.24
CA ALA A 69 -16.40 -16.13 6.81
C ALA A 69 -16.13 -16.62 8.24
N GLN A 70 -14.87 -16.93 8.54
CA GLN A 70 -14.46 -17.37 9.87
C GLN A 70 -14.12 -16.22 10.83
N ASN A 71 -13.96 -14.99 10.33
CA ASN A 71 -13.51 -13.84 11.11
C ASN A 71 -14.39 -12.62 10.86
N SER A 72 -15.56 -12.60 11.48
CA SER A 72 -16.49 -11.47 11.38
C SER A 72 -15.92 -10.18 11.97
N CYS A 73 -15.01 -10.24 12.95
CA CYS A 73 -14.47 -9.04 13.62
C CYS A 73 -13.53 -8.17 12.76
N ILE A 74 -13.28 -8.50 11.50
CA ILE A 74 -12.40 -7.71 10.63
C ILE A 74 -12.98 -6.31 10.44
N SER A 75 -12.23 -5.31 10.88
CA SER A 75 -12.54 -3.88 10.76
C SER A 75 -11.70 -3.19 9.67
N LYS A 76 -10.57 -3.80 9.30
CA LYS A 76 -9.65 -3.33 8.26
C LYS A 76 -9.30 -4.48 7.32
N LEU A 77 -9.69 -4.36 6.05
CA LEU A 77 -9.38 -5.33 5.00
C LEU A 77 -8.50 -4.66 3.95
N HIS A 78 -7.22 -5.01 3.92
CA HIS A 78 -6.24 -4.44 3.01
C HIS A 78 -5.71 -5.54 2.10
N VAL A 79 -5.96 -5.44 0.80
CA VAL A 79 -5.55 -6.41 -0.22
C VAL A 79 -4.92 -5.73 -1.45
N PRO A 80 -4.02 -4.74 -1.27
CA PRO A 80 -3.46 -4.02 -2.39
C PRO A 80 -2.60 -4.93 -3.27
N SER A 81 -2.70 -4.76 -4.58
CA SER A 81 -1.97 -5.53 -5.60
C SER A 81 -2.19 -7.04 -5.53
N CYS A 82 -3.27 -7.52 -4.90
CA CYS A 82 -3.69 -8.92 -4.99
C CYS A 82 -4.41 -9.16 -6.32
N THR A 83 -3.63 -9.33 -7.40
CA THR A 83 -4.13 -9.36 -8.78
C THR A 83 -5.00 -10.57 -9.14
N SER A 84 -5.05 -11.60 -8.29
CA SER A 84 -5.93 -12.76 -8.43
C SER A 84 -7.29 -12.59 -7.76
N LEU A 85 -7.54 -11.43 -7.13
CA LEU A 85 -8.85 -11.06 -6.64
C LEU A 85 -9.63 -10.31 -7.72
N SER A 86 -10.92 -10.57 -7.82
CA SER A 86 -11.84 -9.86 -8.71
C SER A 86 -12.61 -8.76 -7.95
N PRO A 87 -13.10 -7.73 -8.65
CA PRO A 87 -14.02 -6.75 -8.05
C PRO A 87 -15.23 -7.41 -7.38
N GLU A 88 -15.81 -8.43 -8.00
CA GLU A 88 -16.95 -9.20 -7.47
C GLU A 88 -16.58 -9.94 -6.18
N GLY A 89 -15.40 -10.55 -6.13
CA GLY A 89 -14.87 -11.23 -4.94
C GLY A 89 -14.70 -10.26 -3.77
N ILE A 90 -14.13 -9.08 -4.02
CA ILE A 90 -14.00 -8.02 -3.01
C ILE A 90 -15.38 -7.56 -2.51
N ILE A 91 -16.31 -7.26 -3.42
CA ILE A 91 -17.67 -6.82 -3.05
C ILE A 91 -18.35 -7.89 -2.20
N THR A 92 -18.21 -9.17 -2.56
CA THR A 92 -18.80 -10.29 -1.83
C THR A 92 -18.23 -10.41 -0.42
N ALA A 93 -16.90 -10.33 -0.29
CA ALA A 93 -16.22 -10.33 1.00
C ALA A 93 -16.66 -9.15 1.89
N VAL A 94 -16.75 -7.95 1.32
CA VAL A 94 -17.19 -6.74 2.04
C VAL A 94 -18.66 -6.86 2.47
N LYS A 95 -19.55 -7.35 1.60
CA LYS A 95 -20.96 -7.62 1.97
C LYS A 95 -21.05 -8.59 3.14
N PHE A 96 -20.29 -9.68 3.10
CA PHE A 96 -20.27 -10.66 4.18
C PHE A 96 -19.80 -10.05 5.51
N LEU A 97 -18.70 -9.28 5.49
CA LEU A 97 -18.20 -8.59 6.68
C LEU A 97 -19.25 -7.62 7.23
N ARG A 98 -19.94 -6.86 6.38
CA ARG A 98 -20.97 -5.90 6.81
C ARG A 98 -22.20 -6.58 7.41
N GLN A 99 -22.59 -7.75 6.91
CA GLN A 99 -23.70 -8.53 7.49
C GLN A 99 -23.38 -9.04 8.89
N THR A 100 -22.11 -9.37 9.14
CA THR A 100 -21.67 -10.00 10.40
C THR A 100 -21.05 -9.01 11.39
N ASN A 101 -20.59 -7.85 10.91
CA ASN A 101 -19.90 -6.82 11.69
C ASN A 101 -20.11 -5.42 11.11
N ALA A 102 -20.70 -4.55 11.91
CA ALA A 102 -21.00 -3.17 11.53
C ALA A 102 -19.78 -2.23 11.47
N ASN A 103 -18.57 -2.69 11.84
CA ASN A 103 -17.40 -1.83 12.08
C ASN A 103 -16.33 -1.86 10.98
N LEU A 104 -16.54 -2.51 9.83
CA LEU A 104 -15.63 -2.40 8.69
C LEU A 104 -15.52 -0.92 8.27
N ASN A 105 -14.34 -0.33 8.47
CA ASN A 105 -14.12 1.11 8.28
C ASN A 105 -12.94 1.45 7.35
N SER A 106 -12.14 0.45 6.99
CA SER A 106 -10.98 0.63 6.11
C SER A 106 -10.85 -0.54 5.14
N LEU A 107 -10.87 -0.21 3.85
CA LEU A 107 -10.66 -1.09 2.72
C LEU A 107 -9.49 -0.54 1.90
N ARG A 108 -8.52 -1.40 1.56
CA ARG A 108 -7.42 -1.04 0.65
C ARG A 108 -7.38 -2.02 -0.49
N ILE A 109 -7.58 -1.53 -1.70
CA ILE A 109 -7.78 -2.34 -2.91
C ILE A 109 -6.99 -1.79 -4.10
N ASN A 110 -6.06 -0.84 -3.86
CA ASN A 110 -5.26 -0.31 -4.94
C ASN A 110 -4.49 -1.41 -5.67
N GLY A 111 -4.49 -1.37 -7.01
CA GLY A 111 -3.79 -2.36 -7.83
C GLY A 111 -4.55 -3.67 -8.07
N ILE A 112 -5.82 -3.78 -7.64
CA ILE A 112 -6.74 -4.79 -8.16
C ILE A 112 -7.25 -4.32 -9.53
N TYR A 113 -7.26 -5.21 -10.51
CA TYR A 113 -7.69 -4.91 -11.88
C TYR A 113 -9.22 -4.95 -12.01
N GLY A 114 -9.76 -4.18 -12.96
CA GLY A 114 -11.19 -4.24 -13.32
C GLY A 114 -12.14 -3.55 -12.35
N ILE A 115 -11.66 -2.84 -11.33
CA ILE A 115 -12.54 -2.02 -10.49
C ILE A 115 -12.94 -0.78 -11.29
N GLU A 116 -14.21 -0.71 -11.71
CA GLU A 116 -14.78 0.46 -12.36
C GLU A 116 -15.61 1.29 -11.37
N LYS A 117 -16.23 2.36 -11.87
CA LYS A 117 -16.95 3.34 -11.03
C LYS A 117 -18.15 2.71 -10.32
N GLN A 118 -18.80 1.75 -10.96
CA GLN A 118 -19.99 1.09 -10.43
C GLN A 118 -19.63 0.22 -9.21
N GLU A 119 -18.54 -0.54 -9.30
CA GLU A 119 -18.00 -1.36 -8.21
C GLU A 119 -17.52 -0.46 -7.07
N LEU A 120 -16.79 0.62 -7.40
CA LEU A 120 -16.36 1.60 -6.40
C LEU A 120 -17.55 2.21 -5.64
N LYS A 121 -18.59 2.64 -6.36
CA LYS A 121 -19.81 3.18 -5.74
C LYS A 121 -20.47 2.16 -4.82
N THR A 122 -20.58 0.91 -5.27
CA THR A 122 -21.11 -0.20 -4.46
C THR A 122 -20.31 -0.39 -3.17
N LEU A 123 -18.97 -0.36 -3.24
CA LEU A 123 -18.10 -0.48 -2.07
C LEU A 123 -18.24 0.71 -1.12
N GLN A 124 -18.36 1.93 -1.65
CA GLN A 124 -18.58 3.15 -0.86
C GLN A 124 -19.90 3.09 -0.08
N GLU A 125 -20.99 2.65 -0.72
CA GLU A 125 -22.30 2.47 -0.08
C GLU A 125 -22.25 1.39 1.01
N LEU A 126 -21.52 0.30 0.77
CA LEU A 126 -21.37 -0.79 1.75
C LEU A 126 -20.58 -0.37 2.99
N ILE A 127 -19.49 0.37 2.82
CA ILE A 127 -18.59 0.76 3.92
C ILE A 127 -19.12 1.98 4.69
N ASN A 128 -19.70 2.95 3.99
CA ASN A 128 -20.12 4.22 4.56
C ASN A 128 -21.60 4.56 4.26
N PRO A 129 -22.57 3.76 4.76
CA PRO A 129 -23.99 3.95 4.44
C PRO A 129 -24.58 5.28 4.95
N ASN A 130 -23.92 5.92 5.93
CA ASN A 130 -24.39 7.16 6.56
C ASN A 130 -23.64 8.43 6.09
N LEU A 131 -22.74 8.34 5.10
CA LEU A 131 -22.09 9.55 4.58
C LEU A 131 -23.07 10.34 3.71
N LYS A 132 -23.84 11.23 4.36
CA LYS A 132 -24.29 12.47 3.72
C LYS A 132 -23.04 13.29 3.39
N SER A 133 -22.44 13.02 2.23
CA SER A 133 -21.57 13.91 1.45
C SER A 133 -21.02 15.14 2.20
N LYS A 134 -20.23 14.95 3.26
CA LYS A 134 -19.39 16.01 3.81
C LYS A 134 -17.99 15.73 3.30
N PRO A 135 -17.46 16.56 2.38
CA PRO A 135 -16.11 16.42 1.90
C PRO A 135 -15.17 17.00 2.97
N ASN A 136 -15.08 16.36 4.14
CA ASN A 136 -13.85 16.45 4.91
C ASN A 136 -12.83 15.54 4.21
N GLN A 137 -12.44 15.97 3.01
CA GLN A 137 -11.44 15.32 2.16
C GLN A 137 -10.10 15.46 2.85
N SER A 138 -9.75 14.47 3.67
CA SER A 138 -8.40 14.35 4.18
C SER A 138 -7.47 14.20 2.97
N ARG A 139 -6.54 15.13 2.81
CA ARG A 139 -5.67 15.16 1.63
C ARG A 139 -4.83 13.90 1.59
N ILE A 140 -4.83 13.19 0.46
CA ILE A 140 -4.00 11.99 0.28
C ILE A 140 -2.71 12.41 -0.41
N PHE A 141 -1.56 12.23 0.24
CA PHE A 141 -0.27 12.62 -0.36
C PHE A 141 0.48 11.43 -0.96
N TYR A 142 1.17 11.70 -2.08
CA TYR A 142 1.89 10.68 -2.84
C TYR A 142 3.05 10.03 -2.08
N HIS A 143 3.79 10.81 -1.29
CA HIS A 143 4.90 10.28 -0.48
C HIS A 143 4.43 9.38 0.68
N SER A 144 3.11 9.36 0.94
CA SER A 144 2.47 8.53 1.96
C SER A 144 1.76 7.31 1.37
N LYS A 145 2.08 6.91 0.13
CA LYS A 145 1.45 5.77 -0.58
C LYS A 145 1.48 4.46 0.21
N PHE A 146 2.49 4.27 1.07
CA PHE A 146 2.68 3.07 1.87
C PHE A 146 2.89 3.44 3.33
N PRO A 147 1.83 3.83 4.07
CA PRO A 147 1.97 3.91 5.51
C PRO A 147 2.32 2.50 5.99
N THR A 148 3.40 2.36 6.74
CA THR A 148 3.52 1.24 7.68
C THR A 148 2.16 1.08 8.35
N LEU A 149 1.59 -0.12 8.40
CA LEU A 149 0.23 -0.41 8.89
C LEU A 149 -0.10 0.19 10.28
N LEU A 150 0.94 0.64 10.99
CA LEU A 150 0.97 1.31 12.28
C LEU A 150 0.70 2.84 12.23
N HIS A 151 0.74 3.52 11.07
CA HIS A 151 0.46 4.97 10.99
C HIS A 151 -1.03 5.23 10.77
N GLN A 152 -1.70 5.40 11.91
CA GLN A 152 -3.14 5.53 12.11
C GLN A 152 -3.73 6.89 11.63
N GLU A 153 -5.02 6.81 11.25
CA GLU A 153 -6.11 7.79 11.51
C GLU A 153 -6.55 8.82 10.46
N THR A 154 -5.80 9.13 9.40
CA THR A 154 -6.21 10.22 8.49
C THR A 154 -6.67 9.81 7.09
N TYR A 155 -6.78 8.52 6.81
CA TYR A 155 -7.11 8.06 5.47
C TYR A 155 -8.60 7.78 5.27
N HIS A 156 -9.06 8.08 4.07
CA HIS A 156 -10.35 7.65 3.54
C HIS A 156 -10.59 6.15 3.78
N SER A 157 -11.86 5.77 3.96
CA SER A 157 -12.27 4.39 4.17
C SER A 157 -11.91 3.47 2.99
N ILE A 158 -11.68 4.03 1.80
CA ILE A 158 -11.20 3.33 0.61
C ILE A 158 -10.01 4.13 0.05
N ASP A 159 -8.95 3.46 -0.40
CA ASP A 159 -7.73 4.07 -0.97
C ASP A 159 -7.79 4.50 -2.43
N VAL A 160 -8.82 4.07 -3.15
CA VAL A 160 -9.05 4.42 -4.56
C VAL A 160 -10.24 5.37 -4.72
N ASP A 161 -10.17 6.20 -5.75
CA ASP A 161 -11.19 7.18 -6.12
C ASP A 161 -11.17 7.37 -7.65
N VAL A 162 -12.18 8.03 -8.20
CA VAL A 162 -12.22 8.39 -9.62
C VAL A 162 -11.23 9.52 -9.88
N CYS A 163 -10.25 9.28 -10.75
CA CYS A 163 -9.25 10.28 -11.09
C CYS A 163 -9.88 11.43 -11.91
N PRO A 164 -9.78 12.70 -11.48
CA PRO A 164 -10.38 13.83 -12.22
C PRO A 164 -9.69 14.15 -13.56
N ARG A 165 -8.66 13.39 -13.94
CA ARG A 165 -7.87 13.61 -15.16
C ARG A 165 -8.12 12.56 -16.24
N CYS A 166 -8.21 11.30 -15.85
CA CYS A 166 -8.46 10.19 -16.77
C CYS A 166 -9.79 9.48 -16.53
N ASP A 167 -10.54 9.85 -15.49
CA ASP A 167 -11.84 9.27 -15.17
C ASP A 167 -11.81 7.78 -14.77
N GLU A 168 -10.62 7.22 -14.59
CA GLU A 168 -10.35 5.87 -14.12
C GLU A 168 -10.34 5.77 -12.59
N VAL A 169 -10.73 4.62 -12.04
CA VAL A 169 -10.60 4.33 -10.61
C VAL A 169 -9.15 3.98 -10.26
N ARG A 170 -8.50 4.86 -9.50
CA ARG A 170 -7.08 4.73 -9.12
C ARG A 170 -6.86 5.34 -7.74
N MET A 171 -5.68 5.15 -7.17
CA MET A 171 -5.28 6.04 -6.07
C MET A 171 -5.17 7.47 -6.58
N VAL A 172 -5.84 8.41 -5.91
CA VAL A 172 -5.84 9.83 -6.27
C VAL A 172 -5.12 10.60 -5.19
N PHE A 173 -4.16 11.44 -5.60
CA PHE A 173 -3.30 12.19 -4.69
C PHE A 173 -3.51 13.69 -4.85
N ASP A 174 -3.50 14.39 -3.72
CA ASP A 174 -3.36 15.82 -3.61
C ASP A 174 -1.89 16.23 -3.64
N CYS A 175 -1.60 17.39 -4.22
CA CYS A 175 -0.26 17.97 -4.14
C CYS A 175 -0.07 18.61 -2.76
N PRO A 176 1.05 18.39 -2.05
CA PRO A 176 1.34 19.04 -0.76
C PRO A 176 1.37 20.57 -0.85
N ARG A 177 1.81 21.14 -1.98
CA ARG A 177 1.86 22.59 -2.19
C ARG A 177 0.46 23.20 -2.16
N LEU A 178 0.24 24.13 -1.23
CA LEU A 178 -1.05 24.82 -1.06
C LEU A 178 -1.49 25.58 -2.31
N VAL A 179 -0.53 26.21 -3.01
CA VAL A 179 -0.77 26.97 -4.25
C VAL A 179 -1.34 26.13 -5.39
N CYS A 180 -1.11 24.82 -5.38
CA CYS A 180 -1.61 23.92 -6.43
C CYS A 180 -3.13 23.69 -6.33
N GLY A 181 -3.71 23.82 -5.14
CA GLY A 181 -5.12 23.55 -4.87
C GLY A 181 -5.61 22.23 -5.48
N LYS A 182 -6.88 22.20 -5.92
CA LYS A 182 -7.49 21.03 -6.57
C LYS A 182 -6.96 20.76 -7.98
N LYS A 183 -6.25 21.71 -8.61
CA LYS A 183 -5.75 21.56 -9.99
C LYS A 183 -4.72 20.42 -10.10
N CYS A 184 -3.96 20.16 -9.04
CA CYS A 184 -2.95 19.11 -9.04
C CYS A 184 -3.44 17.82 -8.37
N ARG A 185 -4.76 17.66 -8.14
CA ARG A 185 -5.34 16.39 -7.70
C ARG A 185 -5.45 15.43 -8.88
N GLY A 186 -4.97 14.20 -8.71
CA GLY A 186 -4.96 13.19 -9.76
C GLY A 186 -4.18 11.94 -9.38
N CYS A 187 -4.31 10.89 -10.18
CA CYS A 187 -3.54 9.66 -10.03
C CYS A 187 -2.06 9.87 -10.37
N ASP A 188 -1.24 8.87 -10.07
CA ASP A 188 0.20 8.87 -10.31
C ASP A 188 0.58 8.81 -11.79
N VAL A 189 -0.28 8.28 -12.64
CA VAL A 189 -0.08 8.29 -14.10
C VAL A 189 -0.35 9.67 -14.69
N CYS A 190 -1.47 10.30 -14.30
CA CYS A 190 -1.88 11.57 -14.91
C CYS A 190 -1.08 12.77 -14.44
N ILE A 191 -0.54 12.73 -13.22
CA ILE A 191 0.24 13.85 -12.68
C ILE A 191 1.51 13.31 -12.05
N PRO A 192 2.65 13.39 -12.77
CA PRO A 192 3.97 13.04 -12.24
C PRO A 192 4.31 13.84 -10.97
N ARG A 193 4.98 13.18 -10.02
CA ARG A 193 5.32 13.72 -8.71
C ARG A 193 6.72 13.34 -8.29
N CYS A 194 7.33 14.20 -7.49
CA CYS A 194 8.56 13.89 -6.77
C CYS A 194 8.32 12.69 -5.85
N LYS A 195 9.18 11.68 -5.95
CA LYS A 195 9.10 10.47 -5.12
C LYS A 195 9.24 10.76 -3.62
N GLU A 196 10.13 11.69 -3.24
CA GLU A 196 10.37 12.04 -1.83
C GLU A 196 9.25 12.85 -1.21
N CYS A 197 8.91 14.00 -1.80
CA CYS A 197 8.00 14.95 -1.17
C CYS A 197 6.58 14.87 -1.72
N GLY A 198 6.33 14.16 -2.83
CA GLY A 198 5.01 14.03 -3.43
C GLY A 198 4.48 15.28 -4.15
N VAL A 199 5.32 16.32 -4.32
CA VAL A 199 4.96 17.53 -5.08
C VAL A 199 4.86 17.22 -6.57
N CYS A 200 3.88 17.82 -7.25
CA CYS A 200 3.66 17.64 -8.69
C CYS A 200 4.65 18.39 -9.58
N PHE A 201 4.98 17.82 -10.75
CA PHE A 201 5.80 18.45 -11.79
C PHE A 201 4.96 19.28 -12.77
N ASN A 202 4.23 20.27 -12.28
CA ASN A 202 3.30 21.07 -13.10
C ASN A 202 3.97 22.19 -13.94
N GLY A 203 5.22 22.00 -14.37
CA GLY A 203 6.00 23.00 -15.13
C GLY A 203 6.69 24.08 -14.28
N ILE A 204 6.42 24.16 -12.97
CA ILE A 204 7.12 25.06 -12.04
C ILE A 204 8.29 24.33 -11.35
N CYS A 205 8.21 23.00 -11.25
CA CYS A 205 9.24 22.17 -10.66
C CYS A 205 10.20 21.67 -11.73
N GLU A 206 11.48 21.97 -11.55
CA GLU A 206 12.57 21.27 -12.25
C GLU A 206 12.62 19.81 -11.78
N VAL A 207 12.69 18.92 -12.76
CA VAL A 207 12.69 17.47 -12.58
C VAL A 207 14.10 16.98 -12.80
N GLU A 208 14.64 16.28 -11.79
CA GLU A 208 15.97 15.71 -11.84
C GLU A 208 15.88 14.19 -11.78
N GLU A 209 16.79 13.54 -12.51
CA GLU A 209 16.89 12.09 -12.54
C GLU A 209 17.59 11.56 -11.27
N ALA A 210 16.97 10.56 -10.65
CA ALA A 210 17.63 9.75 -9.63
C ALA A 210 18.49 8.64 -10.29
N ALA A 211 19.31 7.97 -9.49
CA ALA A 211 19.99 6.74 -9.88
C ALA A 211 19.01 5.54 -9.96
N CYS A 212 17.87 5.62 -9.28
CA CYS A 212 16.72 4.75 -9.48
C CYS A 212 15.80 5.29 -10.60
N VAL A 213 14.81 4.48 -10.99
CA VAL A 213 13.80 4.82 -12.02
C VAL A 213 12.89 5.99 -11.60
N ASP A 214 12.86 6.33 -10.31
CA ASP A 214 12.03 7.40 -9.77
C ASP A 214 12.54 8.80 -10.12
N SER A 215 11.62 9.77 -10.18
CA SER A 215 11.94 11.19 -10.42
C SER A 215 11.87 12.03 -9.15
N LEU A 216 12.74 13.03 -9.06
CA LEU A 216 12.84 13.93 -7.92
C LEU A 216 12.65 15.38 -8.35
N CYS A 217 12.10 16.22 -7.48
CA CYS A 217 12.22 17.67 -7.66
C CYS A 217 13.61 18.13 -7.25
N LEU A 218 14.09 19.24 -7.82
CA LEU A 218 15.41 19.81 -7.52
C LEU A 218 15.70 19.92 -6.01
N ASP A 219 14.76 20.45 -5.21
CA ASP A 219 14.94 20.61 -3.76
C ASP A 219 15.24 19.29 -3.03
N CYS A 220 14.59 18.20 -3.44
CA CYS A 220 14.80 16.88 -2.86
C CYS A 220 16.08 16.26 -3.41
N TRP A 221 16.31 16.42 -4.71
CA TRP A 221 17.52 15.96 -5.37
C TRP A 221 18.75 16.54 -4.65
N LEU A 222 18.85 17.85 -4.45
CA LEU A 222 19.99 18.52 -3.80
C LEU A 222 20.28 18.05 -2.37
N LYS A 223 19.26 17.59 -1.64
CA LYS A 223 19.40 17.16 -0.23
C LYS A 223 19.84 15.71 -0.07
N LEU A 224 19.64 14.89 -1.09
CA LEU A 224 19.94 13.45 -1.01
C LEU A 224 21.43 13.18 -1.27
N PRO A 225 22.02 12.18 -0.61
CA PRO A 225 23.38 11.73 -0.90
C PRO A 225 23.55 11.37 -2.38
N LYS A 226 24.73 11.61 -2.94
CA LYS A 226 25.02 11.40 -4.36
C LYS A 226 25.95 10.23 -4.60
N CYS A 227 25.72 9.52 -5.70
CA CYS A 227 26.67 8.57 -6.24
C CYS A 227 27.96 9.30 -6.62
N SER A 228 29.12 8.79 -6.19
CA SER A 228 30.42 9.40 -6.43
C SER A 228 30.83 9.49 -7.90
N PHE A 229 30.17 8.75 -8.80
CA PHE A 229 30.49 8.72 -10.23
C PHE A 229 29.53 9.55 -11.08
N CYS A 230 28.22 9.30 -10.97
CA CYS A 230 27.23 9.96 -11.83
C CYS A 230 26.56 11.18 -11.19
N ASN A 231 26.89 11.49 -9.93
CA ASN A 231 26.29 12.58 -9.15
C ASN A 231 24.76 12.47 -8.97
N LYS A 232 24.17 11.30 -9.23
CA LYS A 232 22.73 11.05 -9.04
C LYS A 232 22.45 10.44 -7.66
N PRO A 233 21.37 10.84 -6.97
CA PRO A 233 20.95 10.26 -5.70
C PRO A 233 20.04 9.03 -5.90
N TYR A 234 19.90 8.17 -4.90
CA TYR A 234 18.73 7.29 -4.79
C TYR A 234 17.62 8.02 -4.03
N CYS A 235 16.35 7.70 -4.34
CA CYS A 235 15.25 8.04 -3.46
C CYS A 235 15.35 7.24 -2.15
N THR A 236 14.70 7.69 -1.08
CA THR A 236 14.76 7.10 0.27
C THR A 236 14.33 5.63 0.27
N GLU A 237 13.32 5.27 -0.53
CA GLU A 237 12.88 3.87 -0.68
C GLU A 237 13.98 2.97 -1.26
N HIS A 238 14.84 3.51 -2.12
CA HIS A 238 15.93 2.79 -2.76
C HIS A 238 17.30 3.08 -2.11
N ALA A 239 17.35 3.74 -0.95
CA ALA A 239 18.61 4.05 -0.27
C ALA A 239 19.38 2.80 0.17
N GLY A 240 18.70 1.66 0.36
CA GLY A 240 19.33 0.38 0.68
C GLY A 240 20.13 -0.25 -0.48
N LEU A 241 19.97 0.24 -1.71
CA LEU A 241 20.76 -0.19 -2.88
C LEU A 241 22.13 0.50 -2.95
N GLN A 242 22.42 1.43 -2.05
CA GLN A 242 23.69 2.13 -2.00
C GLN A 242 24.82 1.16 -1.64
N GLN A 243 25.83 1.05 -2.50
CA GLN A 243 27.05 0.31 -2.20
C GLN A 243 28.12 1.27 -1.68
N ARG A 244 28.66 1.00 -0.49
CA ARG A 244 29.76 1.79 0.08
C ARG A 244 31.08 1.10 -0.22
N LEU A 245 32.01 1.84 -0.82
CA LEU A 245 33.38 1.36 -0.99
C LEU A 245 34.17 1.57 0.31
N ALA A 246 35.03 0.62 0.64
CA ALA A 246 35.91 0.74 1.80
C ALA A 246 36.85 1.94 1.61
N GLY A 247 36.77 2.92 2.51
CA GLY A 247 37.63 4.12 2.52
C GLY A 247 37.08 5.34 1.77
N SER A 248 35.86 5.31 1.21
CA SER A 248 35.20 6.49 0.63
C SER A 248 34.07 7.01 1.51
N GLU A 249 33.89 8.33 1.60
CA GLU A 249 32.73 8.95 2.26
C GLU A 249 31.44 8.87 1.44
N GLY A 250 31.52 8.46 0.16
CA GLY A 250 30.39 8.36 -0.77
C GLY A 250 29.82 6.96 -0.95
N PHE A 251 28.78 6.85 -1.77
CA PHE A 251 28.26 5.57 -2.26
C PHE A 251 28.39 5.49 -3.78
N VAL A 252 28.30 4.28 -4.30
CA VAL A 252 28.24 4.00 -5.74
C VAL A 252 26.90 3.34 -6.03
N CYS A 253 26.18 3.86 -7.04
CA CYS A 253 24.93 3.24 -7.48
C CYS A 253 25.21 1.99 -8.31
N ASP A 254 24.25 1.06 -8.38
CA ASP A 254 24.41 -0.23 -9.06
C ASP A 254 24.86 -0.09 -10.52
N SER A 255 24.32 0.88 -11.24
CA SER A 255 24.71 1.17 -12.63
C SER A 255 26.17 1.59 -12.74
N CYS A 256 26.68 2.42 -11.82
CA CYS A 256 28.08 2.84 -11.83
C CYS A 256 29.00 1.72 -11.32
N HIS A 257 28.56 0.94 -10.34
CA HIS A 257 29.34 -0.19 -9.84
C HIS A 257 29.59 -1.22 -10.94
N THR A 258 28.56 -1.52 -11.73
CA THR A 258 28.66 -2.47 -12.85
C THR A 258 29.53 -1.95 -13.99
N ASN A 259 29.57 -0.64 -14.21
CA ASN A 259 30.27 -0.04 -15.35
C ASN A 259 31.72 0.37 -15.05
N PHE A 260 32.08 0.62 -13.79
CA PHE A 260 33.36 1.25 -13.43
C PHE A 260 34.17 0.51 -12.35
N ILE A 261 33.62 -0.54 -11.72
CA ILE A 261 34.27 -1.22 -10.58
C ILE A 261 34.39 -2.73 -10.83
N LEU A 262 33.35 -3.36 -11.36
CA LEU A 262 33.40 -4.71 -11.91
C LEU A 262 34.04 -4.70 -13.30
#